data_AF-A0A2Z3HFH3-F1
#
_entry.id   AF-A0A2Z3HFH3-F1
#
_cell.length_a   1.000
_cell.length_b   1.000
_cell.length_c   1.000
_cell.angle_alpha   90.00
_cell.angle_beta   90.00
_cell.angle_gamma   90.00
#
_symmetry.space_group_name_H-M   'P 1'
#
loop_
_entity.id
_entity.type
_entity.pdbx_description
1 polymer ?
#
loop_
_entity_poly.entity_id
_entity_poly.type
_entity_poly.pdbx_seq_one_letter_code
_entity_poly.pdbx_strand_id
1 'polypeptide(L)'
;MPTLTIEYQTESERLILEQAVAFLTQMRPVAATAPDGTVLGACERVALDSGRRLVRDTLASAVQDRANTTDAKKKSARGSRGGARGGS
;
A
#
# COMPACT_ATOMS: atom_id res chain seq x y z
N MET A 1 -14.71 21.79 -1.18
CA MET A 1 -13.81 20.66 -1.51
C MET A 1 -14.62 19.39 -1.37
N PRO A 2 -14.64 18.49 -2.36
CA PRO A 2 -15.31 17.21 -2.20
C PRO A 2 -14.58 16.39 -1.12
N THR A 3 -15.33 15.74 -0.23
CA THR A 3 -14.81 14.87 0.83
C THR A 3 -15.09 13.42 0.47
N LEU A 4 -14.08 12.55 0.61
CA LEU A 4 -14.19 11.10 0.43
C LEU A 4 -13.78 10.43 1.73
N THR A 5 -14.66 9.57 2.26
CA THR A 5 -14.38 8.74 3.45
C THR A 5 -14.07 7.33 2.98
N ILE A 6 -12.92 6.79 3.41
CA ILE A 6 -12.49 5.43 3.08
C ILE A 6 -12.17 4.73 4.40
N GLU A 7 -12.74 3.55 4.60
CA GLU A 7 -12.36 2.65 5.69
C GLU A 7 -11.19 1.77 5.26
N TYR A 8 -10.20 1.61 6.13
CA TYR A 8 -9.03 0.77 5.92
C TYR A 8 -8.78 -0.10 7.16
N GLN A 9 -8.14 -1.24 6.97
CA GLN A 9 -7.93 -2.25 8.01
C GLN A 9 -6.54 -2.17 8.64
N THR A 10 -5.57 -1.65 7.89
CA THR A 10 -4.17 -1.58 8.33
C THR A 10 -3.57 -0.21 8.05
N GLU A 11 -2.54 0.14 8.82
CA GLU A 11 -1.79 1.39 8.61
C GLU A 11 -1.10 1.43 7.24
N SER A 12 -0.65 0.29 6.74
CA SER A 12 -0.06 0.17 5.42
C SER A 12 -1.07 0.48 4.31
N GLU A 13 -2.32 0.03 4.47
CA GLU A 13 -3.41 0.33 3.55
C GLU A 13 -3.74 1.83 3.54
N ARG A 14 -3.77 2.48 4.71
CA ARG A 14 -3.90 3.95 4.82
C ARG A 14 -2.83 4.68 4.01
N LEU A 15 -1.57 4.29 4.17
CA LEU A 15 -0.45 4.93 3.47
C LEU A 15 -0.54 4.76 1.94
N ILE A 16 -0.96 3.58 1.47
CA ILE A 16 -1.15 3.32 0.03
C ILE A 16 -2.27 4.21 -0.53
N LEU A 17 -3.38 4.36 0.20
CA LEU A 17 -4.49 5.24 -0.19
C LEU A 17 -4.03 6.70 -0.28
N GLU A 18 -3.28 7.19 0.70
CA GLU A 18 -2.72 8.54 0.68
C GLU A 18 -1.76 8.75 -0.49
N GLN A 19 -0.91 7.76 -0.77
CA GLN A 19 0.02 7.80 -1.90
C GLN A 19 -0.72 7.83 -3.25
N ALA A 20 -1.84 7.11 -3.38
CA ALA A 20 -2.68 7.12 -4.58
C ALA A 20 -3.36 8.49 -4.80
N VAL A 21 -3.87 9.11 -3.73
CA VAL A 21 -4.44 10.47 -3.79
C VAL A 21 -3.36 11.50 -4.15
N ALA A 22 -2.18 11.40 -3.55
CA ALA A 22 -1.03 12.26 -3.88
C ALA A 22 -0.62 12.11 -5.35
N PHE A 23 -0.57 10.88 -5.87
CA PHE A 23 -0.28 10.60 -7.27
C PHE A 23 -1.30 11.27 -8.21
N LEU A 24 -2.60 11.12 -7.94
CA LEU A 24 -3.65 11.77 -8.73
C LEU A 24 -3.53 13.31 -8.68
N THR A 25 -3.23 13.84 -7.51
CA THR A 25 -3.07 15.29 -7.29
C THR A 25 -1.86 15.84 -8.03
N GLN A 26 -0.76 15.08 -8.10
CA GLN A 26 0.46 15.43 -8.85
C GLN A 26 0.22 15.47 -10.37
N MET A 27 -0.73 14.69 -10.89
CA MET A 27 -0.96 14.63 -12.34
C MET A 27 -1.60 15.91 -12.91
N ARG A 28 -2.36 16.65 -12.09
CA ARG A 28 -3.03 17.89 -12.49
C ARG A 28 -2.04 19.01 -12.91
N PRO A 29 -1.00 19.36 -12.13
CA PRO A 29 -0.02 20.37 -12.54
C PRO A 29 0.83 19.91 -13.72
N VAL A 30 1.09 18.61 -13.88
CA VAL A 30 1.82 18.08 -15.05
C VAL A 30 1.03 18.34 -16.32
N ALA A 31 -0.28 18.07 -16.31
CA ALA A 31 -1.15 18.36 -17.43
C ALA A 31 -1.24 19.87 -17.74
N ALA A 32 -1.24 20.72 -16.70
CA ALA A 32 -1.38 22.16 -16.84
C ALA A 32 -0.11 22.88 -17.33
N THR A 33 1.07 22.31 -17.10
CA THR A 33 2.37 22.94 -17.43
C THR A 33 3.06 22.33 -18.64
N ALA A 34 2.56 21.21 -19.17
CA ALA A 34 3.12 20.56 -20.34
C ALA A 34 2.93 21.43 -21.60
N PRO A 35 3.96 21.53 -22.47
CA PRO A 35 3.83 22.19 -23.78
C PRO A 35 2.73 21.58 -24.65
N ASP A 36 2.16 22.41 -25.53
CA ASP A 36 1.14 21.98 -26.49
C ASP A 36 1.59 20.77 -27.30
N GLY A 37 0.68 19.81 -27.49
CA GLY A 37 0.96 18.55 -28.16
C GLY A 37 1.79 17.54 -27.35
N THR A 38 2.27 17.89 -26.16
CA THR A 38 3.08 16.97 -25.31
C THR A 38 2.38 16.51 -24.03
N VAL A 39 1.22 17.07 -23.71
CA VAL A 39 0.46 16.82 -22.47
C VAL A 39 0.30 15.33 -22.18
N LEU A 40 -0.13 14.54 -23.18
CA LEU A 40 -0.33 13.11 -23.01
C LEU A 40 0.97 12.39 -22.65
N GLY A 41 2.05 12.64 -23.41
CA GLY A 41 3.34 12.02 -23.15
C GLY A 41 3.99 12.46 -21.83
N ALA A 42 3.76 13.71 -21.40
CA ALA A 42 4.23 14.19 -20.11
C ALA A 42 3.49 13.51 -18.95
N CYS A 43 2.16 13.43 -19.02
CA CYS A 43 1.34 12.72 -18.04
C CYS A 43 1.66 11.22 -18.01
N GLU A 44 1.82 10.59 -19.18
CA GLU A 44 2.12 9.16 -19.29
C GLU A 44 3.47 8.81 -18.66
N ARG A 45 4.52 9.61 -18.87
CA ARG A 45 5.81 9.40 -18.20
C ARG A 45 5.69 9.40 -16.68
N VAL A 46 4.97 10.38 -16.12
CA VAL A 46 4.75 10.47 -14.67
C VAL A 46 3.90 9.29 -14.17
N ALA A 47 2.88 8.90 -14.93
CA ALA A 47 2.04 7.75 -14.60
C ALA A 47 2.83 6.45 -14.56
N LEU A 48 3.72 6.22 -15.52
CA LEU A 48 4.52 4.99 -15.59
C LEU A 48 5.59 4.93 -14.48
N ASP A 49 6.26 6.04 -14.18
CA ASP A 49 7.31 6.07 -13.15
C ASP A 49 6.71 5.98 -11.74
N SER A 50 5.86 6.96 -11.39
CA SER A 50 5.24 7.03 -10.06
C SER A 50 4.26 5.87 -9.83
N GLY A 51 3.52 5.45 -10.86
CA GLY A 51 2.59 4.32 -10.76
C GLY A 51 3.31 2.99 -10.52
N ARG A 52 4.45 2.75 -11.18
CA ARG A 52 5.25 1.54 -10.93
C ARG A 52 5.77 1.51 -9.50
N ARG A 53 6.16 2.66 -8.94
CA ARG A 53 6.58 2.75 -7.55
C ARG A 53 5.43 2.44 -6.59
N LEU A 54 4.27 3.05 -6.80
CA LEU A 54 3.06 2.79 -6.00
C LEU A 54 2.72 1.29 -5.97
N VAL A 55 2.69 0.63 -7.14
CA VAL A 55 2.42 -0.81 -7.24
C VAL A 55 3.46 -1.63 -6.48
N ARG A 56 4.75 -1.28 -6.59
CA ARG A 56 5.82 -1.99 -5.85
C ARG A 56 5.63 -1.88 -4.34
N ASP A 57 5.31 -0.70 -3.84
CA ASP A 57 5.13 -0.45 -2.41
C ASP A 57 3.89 -1.20 -1.88
N THR A 58 2.80 -1.22 -2.65
CA THR A 58 1.61 -2.04 -2.34
C THR A 58 1.93 -3.53 -2.28
N LEU A 59 2.69 -4.06 -3.24
CA LEU A 59 3.07 -5.46 -3.27
C LEU A 59 3.99 -5.82 -2.08
N ALA A 60 4.95 -4.95 -1.76
CA ALA A 60 5.83 -5.15 -0.61
C ALA A 60 5.04 -5.22 0.70
N SER A 61 4.04 -4.33 0.88
CA SER A 61 3.14 -4.38 2.04
C SER A 61 2.38 -5.71 2.12
N ALA A 62 1.75 -6.14 1.02
CA ALA A 62 0.98 -7.38 1.01
C ALA A 62 1.83 -8.61 1.34
N VAL A 63 3.08 -8.65 0.87
CA VAL A 63 4.04 -9.72 1.22
C VAL A 63 4.38 -9.68 2.70
N GLN A 64 4.60 -8.48 3.27
CA GLN A 64 4.92 -8.34 4.69
C GLN A 64 3.74 -8.75 5.58
N ASP A 65 2.51 -8.40 5.21
CA ASP A 65 1.30 -8.80 5.94
C ASP A 65 1.13 -10.33 5.94
N ARG A 66 1.46 -10.98 4.82
CA ARG A 66 1.46 -12.44 4.72
C ARG A 66 2.51 -13.10 5.62
N ALA A 67 3.70 -12.51 5.74
CA ALA A 67 4.75 -13.00 6.64
C ALA A 67 4.29 -12.89 8.10
N ASN A 68 3.77 -11.73 8.49
CA ASN A 68 3.29 -11.46 9.86
C ASN A 68 2.21 -12.45 10.30
N THR A 69 1.23 -12.73 9.44
CA THR A 69 0.15 -13.71 9.73
C THR A 69 0.69 -15.14 9.88
N THR A 70 1.70 -15.50 9.11
CA THR A 70 2.34 -16.84 9.18
C THR A 70 3.14 -17.00 10.47
N ASP A 71 3.91 -15.98 10.87
CA ASP A 71 4.67 -15.98 12.12
C ASP A 71 3.77 -16.01 13.35
N ALA A 72 2.67 -15.26 13.34
CA ALA A 72 1.67 -15.30 14.42
C ALA A 72 1.11 -16.72 14.61
N LYS A 73 0.78 -17.42 13.51
CA LYS A 73 0.29 -18.81 13.56
C LYS A 73 1.35 -19.77 14.11
N LYS A 74 2.63 -19.57 13.76
CA LYS A 74 3.75 -20.39 14.28
C LYS A 74 3.97 -20.19 15.78
N LYS A 75 3.84 -18.95 16.29
CA LYS A 75 3.94 -18.65 17.73
C LYS A 75 2.78 -19.27 18.52
N SER A 76 1.54 -19.18 18.01
CA SER A 76 0.36 -19.79 18.62
C SER A 76 0.48 -21.33 18.74
N ALA A 77 0.95 -22.01 17.69
CA ALA A 77 1.14 -23.46 17.70
C ALA A 77 2.20 -23.96 18.71
N ARG A 78 3.19 -23.11 19.05
CA ARG A 78 4.25 -23.46 20.02
C ARG A 78 3.83 -23.20 21.47
N GLY A 79 2.95 -22.22 21.72
CA GLY A 79 2.39 -21.97 23.06
C GLY A 79 1.38 -23.03 23.52
N SER A 80 0.62 -23.62 22.58
CA SER A 80 -0.39 -24.64 22.91
C SER A 80 0.20 -26.00 23.34
N ARG A 81 1.46 -26.32 22.97
CA ARG A 81 2.09 -27.61 23.30
C ARG A 81 2.83 -27.65 24.65
N GLY A 82 2.90 -26.53 25.39
CA GLY A 82 3.63 -26.44 26.66
C GLY A 82 2.80 -26.58 27.94
N GLY A 83 1.46 -26.60 27.85
CA GLY A 83 0.57 -26.47 29.02
C GLY A 83 0.07 -27.77 29.67
N ALA A 84 0.51 -28.95 29.21
CA ALA A 84 -0.01 -30.23 29.71
C ALA A 84 1.12 -31.11 30.29
N ARG A 85 1.68 -30.73 31.44
CA ARG A 85 2.46 -31.63 32.31
C ARG A 85 2.70 -30.98 33.68
N GLY A 86 1.98 -31.45 34.70
CA GLY A 86 2.24 -31.09 36.09
C GLY A 86 1.02 -31.19 36.99
N GLY A 87 0.52 -32.41 37.20
CA GLY A 87 -0.53 -32.70 38.18
C GLY A 87 -0.43 -34.13 38.67
N SER A 88 0.35 -34.35 39.72
CA SER A 88 0.26 -35.47 40.69
C SER A 88 1.07 -35.08 41.92
#